data_AF-A0A5C8I5N6-F1
#
_entry.id   AF-A0A5C8I5N6-F1
#
_cell.length_a   1.000
_cell.length_b   1.000
_cell.length_c   1.000
_cell.angle_alpha   90.00
_cell.angle_beta   90.00
_cell.angle_gamma   90.00
#
_symmetry.space_group_name_H-M   'P 1'
#
loop_
_entity.id
_entity.type
_entity.pdbx_description
1 polymer ?
#
loop_
_entity_poly.entity_id
_entity_poly.type
_entity_poly.pdbx_seq_one_letter_code
_entity_poly.pdbx_strand_id
1 'polypeptide(L)'
;MGRRGTAVVLVAVAVPLLAVAAAVVTVPLMTRGGGLPETGYPRHTGIVATTFWIGEVFDPSAPDGSQRFSTYDSDWMASYGGCDGVTDATGECVTEPRTAENGFFPRTMTPRENPFYLDLPFDDVNDGSAFALRGGVVPWANEPAYAPSIDDRSRSLMKNRWVVLHRNGRVCYGQIEDAGPGEYADAAYVFGTDDQRPANERFNGAGLDVSPALNGCLGFDELDGDGDHVDWAFVDEADVPDGPWTKLVTTSEVR
;
A
#
# COMPACT_ATOMS: atom_id res chain seq x y z
N MET A 1 89.87 -0.57 -29.71
CA MET A 1 88.95 -0.45 -30.86
C MET A 1 87.94 -1.60 -30.82
N GLY A 2 86.79 -1.38 -30.19
CA GLY A 2 85.48 -1.53 -30.86
C GLY A 2 84.74 -2.84 -30.53
N ARG A 3 83.99 -2.84 -29.41
CA ARG A 3 83.04 -3.90 -29.01
C ARG A 3 81.89 -4.00 -30.03
N ARG A 4 81.57 -5.20 -30.51
CA ARG A 4 80.29 -5.52 -31.16
C ARG A 4 79.39 -6.24 -30.15
N GLY A 5 78.27 -5.62 -29.80
CA GLY A 5 77.18 -6.24 -29.05
C GLY A 5 75.91 -6.15 -29.88
N THR A 6 75.38 -7.31 -30.24
CA THR A 6 74.18 -7.51 -31.07
C THR A 6 72.93 -7.07 -30.29
N ALA A 7 72.11 -6.18 -30.87
CA ALA A 7 70.85 -5.75 -30.26
C ALA A 7 69.70 -6.68 -30.71
N VAL A 8 68.99 -7.24 -29.75
CA VAL A 8 67.73 -7.99 -29.96
C VAL A 8 66.57 -7.00 -29.85
N VAL A 9 65.72 -6.95 -30.87
CA VAL A 9 64.50 -6.13 -30.89
C VAL A 9 63.35 -6.94 -30.28
N LEU A 10 62.80 -6.47 -29.17
CA LEU A 10 61.57 -6.97 -28.55
C LEU A 10 60.41 -6.08 -29.00
N VAL A 11 59.44 -6.68 -29.70
CA VAL A 11 58.18 -6.03 -30.06
C VAL A 11 57.20 -6.24 -28.91
N ALA A 12 56.80 -5.15 -28.25
CA ALA A 12 55.78 -5.17 -27.20
C ALA A 12 54.39 -5.06 -27.85
N VAL A 13 53.55 -6.06 -27.62
CA VAL A 13 52.13 -6.05 -27.99
C VAL A 13 51.34 -5.51 -26.80
N ALA A 14 50.67 -4.36 -26.98
CA ALA A 14 49.79 -3.78 -25.97
C ALA A 14 48.39 -4.40 -26.07
N VAL A 15 47.90 -5.00 -24.98
CA VAL A 15 46.52 -5.48 -24.84
C VAL A 15 45.74 -4.44 -24.02
N PRO A 16 44.62 -3.89 -24.51
CA PRO A 16 43.84 -2.95 -23.74
C PRO A 16 43.00 -3.69 -22.70
N LEU A 17 43.15 -3.32 -21.43
CA LEU A 17 42.27 -3.74 -20.34
C LEU A 17 40.96 -2.96 -20.44
N LEU A 18 39.85 -3.63 -20.77
CA LEU A 18 38.51 -3.10 -20.56
C LEU A 18 38.20 -3.16 -19.06
N ALA A 19 38.05 -1.98 -18.43
CA ALA A 19 37.50 -1.87 -17.09
C ALA A 19 35.97 -2.02 -17.17
N VAL A 20 35.45 -3.14 -16.67
CA VAL A 20 34.00 -3.32 -16.47
C VAL A 20 33.63 -2.62 -15.17
N ALA A 21 32.97 -1.47 -15.26
CA ALA A 21 32.38 -0.81 -14.10
C ALA A 21 31.13 -1.59 -13.67
N ALA A 22 31.21 -2.29 -12.55
CA ALA A 22 30.05 -2.90 -11.92
C ALA A 22 29.16 -1.79 -11.35
N ALA A 23 27.97 -1.60 -11.93
CA ALA A 23 26.95 -0.75 -11.36
C ALA A 23 26.42 -1.41 -10.07
N VAL A 24 26.72 -0.79 -8.92
CA VAL A 24 26.16 -1.21 -7.64
C VAL A 24 24.71 -0.74 -7.60
N VAL A 25 23.77 -1.66 -7.77
CA VAL A 25 22.34 -1.41 -7.53
C VAL A 25 22.16 -1.37 -6.01
N THR A 26 22.02 -0.17 -5.45
CA THR A 26 21.65 0.01 -4.05
C THR A 26 20.17 -0.27 -3.90
N VAL A 27 19.82 -1.45 -3.39
CA VAL A 27 18.46 -1.72 -2.89
C VAL A 27 18.30 -0.88 -1.61
N PRO A 28 17.31 0.02 -1.50
CA PRO A 28 17.11 0.77 -0.28
C PRO A 28 16.80 -0.23 0.84
N LEU A 29 17.64 -0.22 1.87
CA LEU A 29 17.45 -1.03 3.05
C LEU A 29 16.23 -0.46 3.79
N MET A 30 15.16 -1.24 3.92
CA MET A 30 14.08 -0.91 4.86
C MET A 30 14.72 -0.74 6.24
N THR A 31 14.65 0.47 6.79
CA THR A 31 15.26 0.80 8.07
C THR A 31 14.61 -0.02 9.18
N ARG A 32 15.26 -1.11 9.59
CA ARG A 32 14.92 -1.77 10.86
C ARG A 32 15.41 -0.88 11.99
N GLY A 33 14.49 -0.13 12.58
CA GLY A 33 14.77 0.67 13.78
C GLY A 33 14.06 2.01 13.77
N GLY A 34 12.83 2.03 14.27
CA GLY A 34 11.99 3.20 14.50
C GLY A 34 10.56 2.74 14.78
N GLY A 35 9.84 3.45 15.64
CA GLY A 35 8.38 3.28 15.73
C GLY A 35 7.70 3.89 14.50
N LEU A 36 6.37 3.98 14.52
CA LEU A 36 5.61 4.71 13.50
C LEU A 36 6.18 6.14 13.33
N PRO A 37 6.40 6.65 12.11
CA PRO A 37 6.84 8.03 11.91
C PRO A 37 5.87 9.06 12.49
N GLU A 38 6.38 10.24 12.85
CA GLU A 38 5.54 11.39 13.23
C GLU A 38 5.06 12.10 11.97
N THR A 39 3.75 12.15 11.77
CA THR A 39 3.13 12.70 10.55
C THR A 39 2.28 13.94 10.82
N GLY A 40 2.07 14.30 12.09
CA GLY A 40 1.15 15.37 12.49
C GLY A 40 -0.33 14.94 12.56
N TYR A 41 -0.64 13.70 12.17
CA TYR A 41 -1.97 13.12 12.27
C TYR A 41 -2.14 12.24 13.53
N PRO A 42 -3.38 11.94 13.95
CA PRO A 42 -3.63 10.97 15.01
C PRO A 42 -2.95 9.63 14.75
N ARG A 43 -2.44 9.01 15.82
CA ARG A 43 -1.79 7.70 15.78
C ARG A 43 -2.72 6.67 16.40
N HIS A 44 -2.83 5.54 15.74
CA HIS A 44 -3.63 4.40 16.17
C HIS A 44 -2.70 3.22 16.43
N THR A 45 -2.75 2.63 17.61
CA THR A 45 -1.75 1.64 18.05
C THR A 45 -2.35 0.28 18.35
N GLY A 46 -1.63 -0.79 17.96
CA GLY A 46 -2.07 -2.16 18.21
C GLY A 46 -3.46 -2.44 17.64
N ILE A 47 -3.70 -2.04 16.39
CA ILE A 47 -4.95 -2.25 15.67
C ILE A 47 -4.88 -3.57 14.93
N VAL A 48 -5.90 -4.41 15.05
CA VAL A 48 -6.04 -5.62 14.24
C VAL A 48 -6.16 -5.24 12.78
N ALA A 49 -5.32 -5.85 11.93
CA ALA A 49 -5.34 -5.66 10.49
C ALA A 49 -5.48 -7.02 9.81
N THR A 50 -6.50 -7.15 8.97
CA THR A 50 -6.77 -8.32 8.13
C THR A 50 -6.25 -8.09 6.71
N THR A 51 -6.28 -9.12 5.87
CA THR A 51 -5.82 -9.01 4.48
C THR A 51 -6.99 -9.21 3.54
N PHE A 52 -7.14 -8.31 2.58
CA PHE A 52 -8.12 -8.40 1.50
C PHE A 52 -7.41 -8.25 0.16
N TRP A 53 -8.03 -8.73 -0.93
CA TRP A 53 -7.42 -8.60 -2.24
C TRP A 53 -8.40 -8.25 -3.35
N ILE A 54 -7.95 -7.44 -4.30
CA ILE A 54 -8.75 -7.07 -5.46
C ILE A 54 -9.09 -8.34 -6.25
N GLY A 55 -10.38 -8.61 -6.39
CA GLY A 55 -10.93 -9.80 -7.02
C GLY A 55 -11.45 -10.88 -6.04
N GLU A 56 -11.23 -10.71 -4.74
CA GLU A 56 -11.79 -11.56 -3.69
C GLU A 56 -13.32 -11.60 -3.76
N VAL A 57 -13.89 -12.78 -3.53
CA VAL A 57 -15.33 -12.97 -3.33
C VAL A 57 -15.52 -13.73 -2.02
N PHE A 58 -15.76 -12.99 -0.95
CA PHE A 58 -15.94 -13.50 0.40
C PHE A 58 -17.35 -14.07 0.61
N ASP A 59 -18.38 -13.32 0.23
CA ASP A 59 -19.78 -13.73 0.25
C ASP A 59 -20.53 -13.12 -0.96
N PRO A 60 -20.80 -13.89 -2.02
CA PRO A 60 -21.47 -13.36 -3.21
C PRO A 60 -22.93 -12.92 -2.96
N SER A 61 -23.48 -13.21 -1.78
CA SER A 61 -24.84 -12.81 -1.38
C SER A 61 -24.89 -11.58 -0.48
N ALA A 62 -23.74 -11.13 0.04
CA ALA A 62 -23.64 -9.93 0.87
C ALA A 62 -23.35 -8.68 0.00
N PRO A 63 -23.89 -7.49 0.34
CA PRO A 63 -23.61 -6.25 -0.38
C PRO A 63 -22.12 -5.89 -0.46
N ASP A 64 -21.34 -6.24 0.55
CA ASP A 64 -19.90 -5.98 0.72
C ASP A 64 -19.05 -7.25 0.60
N GLY A 65 -19.62 -8.38 0.17
CA GLY A 65 -18.91 -9.66 0.15
C GLY A 65 -18.03 -9.89 -1.09
N SER A 66 -17.64 -8.85 -1.81
CA SER A 66 -16.78 -8.97 -2.99
C SER A 66 -15.91 -7.74 -3.20
N GLN A 67 -14.61 -7.97 -3.35
CA GLN A 67 -13.59 -6.96 -3.65
C GLN A 67 -13.30 -6.87 -5.16
N ARG A 68 -14.27 -7.27 -6.00
CA ARG A 68 -14.23 -6.99 -7.45
C ARG A 68 -14.56 -5.54 -7.80
N PHE A 69 -15.21 -4.86 -6.87
CA PHE A 69 -15.48 -3.43 -6.82
C PHE A 69 -15.01 -2.94 -5.44
N SER A 70 -14.81 -1.64 -5.30
CA SER A 70 -14.61 -0.98 -4.00
C SER A 70 -15.65 0.10 -3.79
N THR A 71 -15.64 0.69 -2.60
CA THR A 71 -16.34 1.94 -2.25
C THR A 71 -16.15 3.03 -3.31
N TYR A 72 -14.98 3.06 -3.97
CA TYR A 72 -14.60 4.13 -4.88
C TYR A 72 -14.50 3.73 -6.36
N ASP A 73 -14.50 2.44 -6.69
CA ASP A 73 -14.40 1.96 -8.07
C ASP A 73 -15.35 0.79 -8.31
N SER A 74 -16.41 1.04 -9.07
CA SER A 74 -17.43 0.03 -9.41
C SER A 74 -16.94 -1.08 -10.36
N ASP A 75 -15.74 -0.95 -10.94
CA ASP A 75 -15.09 -1.94 -11.80
C ASP A 75 -13.62 -2.18 -11.36
N TRP A 76 -13.37 -2.15 -10.04
CA TRP A 76 -12.03 -2.11 -9.45
C TRP A 76 -11.08 -3.22 -9.94
N MET A 77 -11.57 -4.46 -10.04
CA MET A 77 -10.74 -5.57 -10.54
C MET A 77 -10.31 -5.36 -11.99
N ALA A 78 -11.21 -4.85 -12.84
CA ALA A 78 -10.83 -4.52 -14.20
C ALA A 78 -9.85 -3.35 -14.19
N SER A 79 -10.13 -2.27 -13.45
CA SER A 79 -9.26 -1.11 -13.32
C SER A 79 -7.82 -1.47 -12.92
N TYR A 80 -7.67 -2.25 -11.84
CA TYR A 80 -6.40 -2.76 -11.31
C TYR A 80 -5.65 -3.63 -12.33
N GLY A 81 -6.37 -4.32 -13.21
CA GLY A 81 -5.80 -5.14 -14.28
C GLY A 81 -6.01 -6.65 -14.10
N GLY A 82 -6.78 -7.07 -13.10
CA GLY A 82 -7.12 -8.45 -12.83
C GLY A 82 -7.09 -8.79 -11.34
N CYS A 83 -6.99 -10.09 -11.05
CA CYS A 83 -6.86 -10.62 -9.69
C CYS A 83 -5.55 -10.16 -9.03
N ASP A 84 -5.60 -9.54 -7.86
CA ASP A 84 -4.41 -9.28 -7.03
C ASP A 84 -4.01 -10.52 -6.23
N GLY A 85 -3.59 -11.56 -6.94
CA GLY A 85 -3.36 -12.85 -6.35
C GLY A 85 -3.02 -13.90 -7.39
N VAL A 86 -3.50 -15.11 -7.18
CA VAL A 86 -3.49 -16.18 -8.17
C VAL A 86 -4.92 -16.62 -8.45
N THR A 87 -5.19 -16.97 -9.70
CA THR A 87 -6.43 -17.68 -10.03
C THR A 87 -6.22 -19.16 -9.75
N ASP A 88 -7.05 -19.72 -8.88
CA ASP A 88 -6.97 -21.13 -8.52
C ASP A 88 -7.57 -22.05 -9.60
N ALA A 89 -7.63 -23.36 -9.33
CA ALA A 89 -8.16 -24.33 -10.29
C ALA A 89 -9.68 -24.19 -10.55
N THR A 90 -10.41 -23.51 -9.65
CA THR A 90 -11.85 -23.26 -9.77
C THR A 90 -12.16 -21.97 -10.53
N GLY A 91 -11.14 -21.14 -10.77
CA GLY A 91 -11.29 -19.83 -11.41
C GLY A 91 -11.48 -18.69 -10.41
N GLU A 92 -11.32 -18.96 -9.11
CA GLU A 92 -11.44 -17.97 -8.05
C GLU A 92 -10.13 -17.23 -7.85
N CYS A 93 -10.23 -15.94 -7.53
CA CYS A 93 -9.06 -15.13 -7.17
C CYS A 93 -8.75 -15.36 -5.69
N VAL A 94 -7.57 -15.88 -5.39
CA VAL A 94 -7.08 -16.09 -4.02
C VAL A 94 -5.77 -15.34 -3.80
N THR A 95 -5.52 -14.91 -2.56
CA THR A 95 -4.27 -14.21 -2.20
C THR A 95 -3.02 -15.06 -2.45
N GLU A 96 -1.86 -14.40 -2.51
CA GLU A 96 -0.56 -15.07 -2.63
C GLU A 96 0.54 -14.37 -1.82
N PRO A 97 1.58 -15.10 -1.37
CA PRO A 97 2.71 -14.48 -0.67
C PRO A 97 3.42 -13.42 -1.52
N ARG A 98 3.70 -12.28 -0.91
CA ARG A 98 4.50 -11.18 -1.48
C ARG A 98 5.89 -11.15 -0.88
N THR A 99 6.89 -10.85 -1.70
CA THR A 99 8.29 -10.88 -1.27
C THR A 99 9.06 -9.65 -1.75
N ALA A 100 10.15 -9.32 -1.08
CA ALA A 100 10.91 -8.11 -1.37
C ALA A 100 11.64 -8.16 -2.72
N GLU A 101 11.91 -9.36 -3.26
CA GLU A 101 12.67 -9.59 -4.50
C GLU A 101 12.07 -8.89 -5.72
N ASN A 102 10.73 -8.83 -5.82
CA ASN A 102 10.03 -8.09 -6.87
C ASN A 102 9.37 -6.80 -6.34
N GLY A 103 9.73 -6.36 -5.12
CA GLY A 103 9.12 -5.21 -4.47
C GLY A 103 7.69 -5.44 -3.99
N PHE A 104 7.32 -6.68 -3.67
CA PHE A 104 5.99 -7.09 -3.18
C PHE A 104 4.85 -6.98 -4.19
N PHE A 105 5.16 -6.82 -5.49
CA PHE A 105 4.16 -6.72 -6.54
C PHE A 105 3.48 -8.08 -6.85
N PRO A 106 2.30 -8.07 -7.50
CA PRO A 106 1.69 -9.20 -8.19
C PRO A 106 2.70 -10.08 -8.95
N ARG A 107 2.62 -11.41 -8.80
CA ARG A 107 3.56 -12.34 -9.46
C ARG A 107 3.02 -12.86 -10.79
N THR A 108 1.71 -12.92 -10.94
CA THR A 108 1.02 -13.54 -12.09
C THR A 108 0.43 -12.53 -13.07
N MET A 109 0.43 -11.25 -12.71
CA MET A 109 -0.13 -10.16 -13.51
C MET A 109 0.70 -8.87 -13.33
N THR A 110 0.45 -7.87 -14.18
CA THR A 110 1.03 -6.53 -14.03
C THR A 110 -0.10 -5.57 -13.64
N PRO A 111 -0.03 -4.98 -12.45
CA PRO A 111 -1.07 -4.08 -11.98
C PRO A 111 -1.02 -2.75 -12.75
N ARG A 112 -2.16 -2.08 -12.83
CA ARG A 112 -2.33 -0.73 -13.40
C ARG A 112 -2.55 0.34 -12.33
N GLU A 113 -2.80 -0.10 -11.10
CA GLU A 113 -3.01 0.73 -9.92
C GLU A 113 -2.08 0.25 -8.80
N ASN A 114 -1.92 1.03 -7.74
CA ASN A 114 -0.95 0.77 -6.68
C ASN A 114 -1.25 -0.56 -5.97
N PRO A 115 -0.31 -1.52 -5.90
CA PRO A 115 -0.49 -2.76 -5.14
C PRO A 115 -0.48 -2.56 -3.63
N PHE A 116 0.01 -1.42 -3.14
CA PHE A 116 0.01 -1.07 -1.74
C PHE A 116 -1.25 -0.26 -1.43
N TYR A 117 -2.37 -0.95 -1.30
CA TYR A 117 -3.64 -0.35 -0.96
C TYR A 117 -4.18 -0.91 0.36
N LEU A 118 -5.10 -0.18 0.97
CA LEU A 118 -5.78 -0.53 2.21
C LEU A 118 -7.17 0.11 2.25
N ASP A 119 -7.93 -0.25 3.27
CA ASP A 119 -9.16 0.43 3.64
C ASP A 119 -9.11 1.02 5.05
N LEU A 120 -10.06 1.92 5.33
CA LEU A 120 -10.35 2.43 6.67
C LEU A 120 -11.87 2.56 6.81
N PRO A 121 -12.44 2.44 8.02
CA PRO A 121 -13.89 2.32 8.21
C PRO A 121 -14.60 3.69 8.15
N PHE A 122 -14.45 4.38 7.03
CA PHE A 122 -15.06 5.67 6.75
C PHE A 122 -15.31 5.85 5.24
N ASP A 123 -16.47 5.38 4.79
CA ASP A 123 -16.98 5.57 3.42
C ASP A 123 -17.57 6.97 3.29
N ASP A 124 -16.74 7.91 2.88
CA ASP A 124 -17.15 9.31 2.75
C ASP A 124 -17.97 9.61 1.49
N VAL A 125 -18.39 8.59 0.73
CA VAL A 125 -19.10 8.69 -0.56
C VAL A 125 -20.50 8.09 -0.49
N ASN A 126 -20.61 6.81 -0.13
CA ASN A 126 -21.86 6.05 -0.19
C ASN A 126 -22.56 5.95 1.17
N ASP A 127 -21.81 5.91 2.29
CA ASP A 127 -22.42 5.95 3.61
C ASP A 127 -23.00 7.34 3.92
N GLY A 128 -24.27 7.38 4.30
CA GLY A 128 -25.00 8.61 4.55
C GLY A 128 -24.47 9.39 5.77
N SER A 129 -24.04 8.67 6.80
CA SER A 129 -23.57 9.24 8.07
C SER A 129 -22.14 9.76 7.93
N ALA A 130 -21.24 8.97 7.35
CA ALA A 130 -19.87 9.38 7.07
C ALA A 130 -19.83 10.59 6.11
N PHE A 131 -20.60 10.55 5.02
CA PHE A 131 -20.72 11.70 4.12
C PHE A 131 -21.19 12.98 4.84
N ALA A 132 -22.18 12.87 5.74
CA ALA A 132 -22.66 14.03 6.49
C ALA A 132 -21.61 14.60 7.48
N LEU A 133 -20.69 13.76 7.95
CA LEU A 133 -19.64 14.13 8.91
C LEU A 133 -18.36 14.65 8.23
N ARG A 134 -18.06 14.20 7.00
CA ARG A 134 -16.72 14.31 6.40
C ARG A 134 -16.13 15.72 6.39
N GLY A 135 -16.95 16.75 6.16
CA GLY A 135 -16.49 18.15 6.17
C GLY A 135 -16.00 18.65 7.53
N GLY A 136 -16.44 18.01 8.62
CA GLY A 136 -16.07 18.37 9.99
C GLY A 136 -15.02 17.45 10.62
N VAL A 137 -14.89 16.21 10.15
CA VAL A 137 -14.01 15.19 10.77
C VAL A 137 -12.75 14.90 9.96
N VAL A 138 -12.77 15.02 8.63
CA VAL A 138 -11.60 14.77 7.79
C VAL A 138 -10.61 15.93 7.94
N PRO A 139 -9.36 15.69 8.38
CA PRO A 139 -8.42 16.76 8.74
C PRO A 139 -8.12 17.77 7.63
N TRP A 140 -8.05 17.30 6.38
CA TRP A 140 -7.74 18.10 5.20
C TRP A 140 -8.98 18.65 4.50
N ALA A 141 -10.21 18.43 5.01
CA ALA A 141 -11.44 18.82 4.34
C ALA A 141 -11.48 20.32 3.96
N ASN A 142 -10.94 21.18 4.83
CA ASN A 142 -10.96 22.63 4.64
C ASN A 142 -9.79 23.16 3.79
N GLU A 143 -8.88 22.31 3.33
CA GLU A 143 -7.81 22.74 2.43
C GLU A 143 -8.38 23.10 1.06
N PRO A 144 -7.80 24.07 0.33
CA PRO A 144 -8.32 24.52 -0.96
C PRO A 144 -8.49 23.42 -2.00
N ALA A 145 -7.68 22.35 -1.92
CA ALA A 145 -7.77 21.21 -2.83
C ALA A 145 -9.00 20.32 -2.58
N TYR A 146 -9.52 20.29 -1.35
CA TYR A 146 -10.58 19.39 -0.91
C TYR A 146 -11.90 20.10 -0.60
N ALA A 147 -11.85 21.36 -0.19
CA ALA A 147 -13.03 22.15 0.18
C ALA A 147 -14.14 22.17 -0.90
N PRO A 148 -13.85 22.26 -2.22
CA PRO A 148 -14.88 22.20 -3.25
C PRO A 148 -15.62 20.86 -3.32
N SER A 149 -14.99 19.79 -2.81
CA SER A 149 -15.51 18.43 -2.87
C SER A 149 -16.39 18.08 -1.67
N ILE A 150 -16.41 18.85 -0.57
CA ILE A 150 -17.10 18.48 0.68
C ILE A 150 -18.56 18.06 0.48
N ASP A 151 -19.31 18.75 -0.38
CA ASP A 151 -20.72 18.44 -0.65
C ASP A 151 -20.95 17.60 -1.92
N ASP A 152 -19.88 17.13 -2.58
CA ASP A 152 -19.95 16.36 -3.83
C ASP A 152 -19.78 14.85 -3.58
N ARG A 153 -20.87 14.09 -3.71
CA ARG A 153 -20.86 12.62 -3.58
C ARG A 153 -20.12 11.90 -4.72
N SER A 154 -19.77 12.57 -5.81
CA SER A 154 -18.94 11.96 -6.85
C SER A 154 -17.44 12.05 -6.57
N ARG A 155 -17.06 12.64 -5.43
CA ARG A 155 -15.67 12.85 -5.01
C ARG A 155 -15.49 12.31 -3.60
N SER A 156 -14.39 11.62 -3.38
CA SER A 156 -13.96 11.20 -2.05
C SER A 156 -12.90 12.17 -1.52
N LEU A 157 -12.93 12.42 -0.21
CA LEU A 157 -11.85 13.05 0.54
C LEU A 157 -10.84 12.01 1.03
N MET A 158 -11.17 10.72 1.02
CA MET A 158 -10.36 9.61 1.53
C MET A 158 -9.56 8.90 0.43
N LYS A 159 -10.15 8.64 -0.74
CA LYS A 159 -9.50 7.93 -1.85
C LYS A 159 -8.15 8.55 -2.20
N ASN A 160 -7.16 7.70 -2.49
CA ASN A 160 -5.77 8.05 -2.84
C ASN A 160 -4.96 8.71 -1.71
N ARG A 161 -5.53 8.97 -0.53
CA ARG A 161 -4.77 9.44 0.64
C ARG A 161 -3.87 8.32 1.15
N TRP A 162 -2.77 8.71 1.80
CA TRP A 162 -1.74 7.79 2.24
C TRP A 162 -1.82 7.50 3.73
N VAL A 163 -1.50 6.27 4.08
CA VAL A 163 -1.34 5.80 5.45
C VAL A 163 0.04 5.19 5.60
N VAL A 164 0.71 5.54 6.69
CA VAL A 164 1.92 4.85 7.14
C VAL A 164 1.52 3.78 8.16
N LEU A 165 2.08 2.59 8.01
CA LEU A 165 1.85 1.43 8.88
C LEU A 165 3.17 0.95 9.46
N HIS A 166 3.14 0.53 10.72
CA HIS A 166 4.28 -0.02 11.43
C HIS A 166 3.93 -1.34 12.11
N ARG A 167 4.79 -2.36 11.93
CA ARG A 167 4.73 -3.64 12.66
C ARG A 167 6.13 -4.20 12.84
N ASN A 168 6.49 -4.57 14.07
CA ASN A 168 7.75 -5.27 14.38
C ASN A 168 9.01 -4.64 13.74
N GLY A 169 9.10 -3.30 13.73
CA GLY A 169 10.22 -2.54 13.17
C GLY A 169 10.23 -2.45 11.64
N ARG A 170 9.15 -2.86 10.97
CA ARG A 170 8.89 -2.63 9.54
C ARG A 170 7.94 -1.45 9.42
N VAL A 171 8.24 -0.54 8.49
CA VAL A 171 7.40 0.60 8.15
C VAL A 171 7.07 0.51 6.66
N CYS A 172 5.78 0.56 6.34
CA CYS A 172 5.25 0.46 4.98
C CYS A 172 4.20 1.54 4.78
N TYR A 173 3.92 1.89 3.52
CA TYR A 173 2.96 2.93 3.16
C TYR A 173 1.98 2.38 2.15
N GLY A 174 0.71 2.77 2.26
CA GLY A 174 -0.33 2.37 1.32
C GLY A 174 -1.34 3.48 1.04
N GLN A 175 -2.04 3.37 -0.08
CA GLN A 175 -3.13 4.26 -0.49
C GLN A 175 -4.48 3.70 -0.07
N ILE A 176 -5.38 4.59 0.36
CA ILE A 176 -6.76 4.23 0.65
C ILE A 176 -7.49 4.03 -0.67
N GLU A 177 -7.93 2.80 -0.93
CA GLU A 177 -8.64 2.42 -2.16
C GLU A 177 -9.99 1.74 -1.93
N ASP A 178 -10.36 1.53 -0.66
CA ASP A 178 -11.68 1.10 -0.23
C ASP A 178 -12.04 1.67 1.17
N ALA A 179 -13.21 1.31 1.70
CA ALA A 179 -13.65 1.59 3.06
C ALA A 179 -14.18 0.31 3.74
N GLY A 180 -13.91 0.18 5.03
CA GLY A 180 -14.17 -1.03 5.81
C GLY A 180 -13.10 -1.23 6.90
N PRO A 181 -13.03 -2.40 7.55
CA PRO A 181 -13.97 -3.52 7.49
C PRO A 181 -15.13 -3.39 8.49
N GLY A 182 -16.30 -3.93 8.11
CA GLY A 182 -17.46 -4.16 8.98
C GLY A 182 -18.25 -2.90 9.38
N GLU A 183 -17.55 -1.79 9.59
CA GLU A 183 -18.08 -0.45 9.84
C GLU A 183 -17.61 0.52 8.75
N TYR A 184 -18.45 1.50 8.42
CA TYR A 184 -18.22 2.41 7.30
C TYR A 184 -18.36 3.90 7.69
N ALA A 185 -18.58 4.19 8.98
CA ALA A 185 -18.77 5.55 9.48
C ALA A 185 -18.10 5.78 10.85
N ASP A 186 -17.00 5.10 11.12
CA ASP A 186 -16.31 5.14 12.41
C ASP A 186 -15.33 6.32 12.53
N ALA A 187 -15.88 7.54 12.48
CA ALA A 187 -15.10 8.77 12.53
C ALA A 187 -14.31 8.93 13.84
N ALA A 188 -14.83 8.40 14.95
CA ALA A 188 -14.20 8.54 16.27
C ALA A 188 -12.91 7.73 16.34
N TYR A 189 -12.89 6.52 15.78
CA TYR A 189 -11.68 5.76 15.59
C TYR A 189 -10.80 6.42 14.50
N VAL A 190 -11.28 6.62 13.28
CA VAL A 190 -10.41 7.01 12.15
C VAL A 190 -9.70 8.36 12.36
N PHE A 191 -10.41 9.36 12.90
CA PHE A 191 -9.89 10.74 13.03
C PHE A 191 -9.67 11.20 14.47
N GLY A 192 -10.06 10.39 15.47
CA GLY A 192 -9.91 10.75 16.87
C GLY A 192 -8.47 10.72 17.36
N THR A 193 -8.13 11.61 18.29
CA THR A 193 -6.78 11.71 18.87
C THR A 193 -6.57 10.82 20.09
N ASP A 194 -7.61 10.15 20.56
CA ASP A 194 -7.61 9.40 21.82
C ASP A 194 -7.12 7.95 21.67
N ASP A 195 -6.62 7.56 20.49
CA ASP A 195 -6.23 6.18 20.14
C ASP A 195 -7.35 5.20 20.50
N GLN A 196 -8.57 5.49 20.03
CA GLN A 196 -9.74 4.64 20.25
C GLN A 196 -9.61 3.35 19.43
N ARG A 197 -10.31 2.29 19.85
CA ARG A 197 -10.39 1.04 19.08
C ARG A 197 -11.54 1.12 18.08
N PRO A 198 -11.45 0.40 16.94
CA PRO A 198 -12.53 0.33 15.97
C PRO A 198 -13.83 -0.14 16.63
N ALA A 199 -14.95 0.37 16.15
CA ALA A 199 -16.29 -0.06 16.58
C ALA A 199 -16.65 -1.46 16.04
N ASN A 200 -15.97 -1.92 14.99
CA ASN A 200 -16.18 -3.23 14.39
C ASN A 200 -15.94 -4.36 15.41
N GLU A 201 -16.90 -5.29 15.53
CA GLU A 201 -16.79 -6.49 16.38
C GLU A 201 -16.54 -7.78 15.56
N ARG A 202 -16.53 -7.70 14.23
CA ARG A 202 -16.25 -8.81 13.32
C ARG A 202 -14.75 -8.91 13.04
N PHE A 203 -14.31 -10.06 12.51
CA PHE A 203 -12.91 -10.26 12.08
C PHE A 203 -11.90 -9.89 13.18
N ASN A 204 -12.17 -10.37 14.39
CA ASN A 204 -11.38 -10.07 15.60
C ASN A 204 -11.26 -8.56 15.93
N GLY A 205 -12.23 -7.75 15.50
CA GLY A 205 -12.25 -6.31 15.73
C GLY A 205 -11.28 -5.54 14.82
N ALA A 206 -11.12 -6.00 13.58
CA ALA A 206 -10.28 -5.37 12.57
C ALA A 206 -10.64 -3.88 12.37
N GLY A 207 -9.61 -3.05 12.29
CA GLY A 207 -9.73 -1.61 12.08
C GLY A 207 -9.24 -1.12 10.72
N LEU A 208 -8.69 -2.03 9.91
CA LEU A 208 -8.34 -1.85 8.52
C LEU A 208 -8.04 -3.22 7.90
N ASP A 209 -8.21 -3.30 6.59
CA ASP A 209 -7.69 -4.35 5.73
C ASP A 209 -6.50 -3.84 4.92
N VAL A 210 -5.50 -4.70 4.75
CA VAL A 210 -4.29 -4.39 3.97
C VAL A 210 -4.19 -5.28 2.74
N SER A 211 -3.63 -4.77 1.65
CA SER A 211 -3.38 -5.56 0.45
C SER A 211 -2.35 -6.68 0.69
N PRO A 212 -2.24 -7.67 -0.23
CA PRO A 212 -1.17 -8.66 -0.17
C PRO A 212 0.23 -8.02 -0.13
N ALA A 213 0.43 -6.88 -0.82
CA ALA A 213 1.73 -6.19 -0.84
C ALA A 213 2.09 -5.62 0.53
N LEU A 214 1.12 -5.03 1.23
CA LEU A 214 1.29 -4.55 2.59
C LEU A 214 1.47 -5.69 3.59
N ASN A 215 0.70 -6.77 3.48
CA ASN A 215 0.87 -7.99 4.27
C ASN A 215 2.33 -8.48 4.22
N GLY A 216 2.87 -8.68 3.01
CA GLY A 216 4.27 -9.12 2.83
C GLY A 216 5.30 -8.08 3.29
N CYS A 217 5.03 -6.79 3.09
CA CYS A 217 5.90 -5.70 3.50
C CYS A 217 6.01 -5.61 5.04
N LEU A 218 4.88 -5.66 5.74
CA LEU A 218 4.74 -5.64 7.19
C LEU A 218 5.09 -6.99 7.83
N GLY A 219 5.21 -8.03 7.00
CA GLY A 219 5.62 -9.38 7.40
C GLY A 219 4.62 -10.03 8.33
N PHE A 220 3.33 -9.97 7.97
CA PHE A 220 2.25 -10.65 8.66
C PHE A 220 2.54 -12.14 8.76
N ASP A 221 2.01 -12.76 9.81
CA ASP A 221 2.29 -14.17 10.12
C ASP A 221 1.48 -15.11 9.21
N GLU A 222 0.30 -14.66 8.78
CA GLU A 222 -0.61 -15.37 7.87
C GLU A 222 -0.99 -14.49 6.67
N LEU A 223 -1.31 -15.13 5.54
CA LEU A 223 -1.72 -14.40 4.32
C LEU A 223 -3.15 -13.88 4.39
N ASP A 224 -3.98 -14.54 5.19
CA ASP A 224 -5.42 -14.34 5.30
C ASP A 224 -5.83 -14.77 6.72
N GLY A 225 -5.42 -13.95 7.68
CA GLY A 225 -5.65 -14.17 9.12
C GLY A 225 -5.96 -12.85 9.81
N ASP A 226 -6.48 -12.95 11.03
CA ASP A 226 -7.01 -11.83 11.83
C ASP A 226 -6.26 -11.63 13.16
N GLY A 227 -5.09 -12.23 13.29
CA GLY A 227 -4.25 -12.15 14.50
C GLY A 227 -3.22 -11.02 14.49
N ASP A 228 -2.97 -10.42 13.33
CA ASP A 228 -1.90 -9.44 13.15
C ASP A 228 -2.31 -8.04 13.57
N HIS A 229 -1.38 -7.32 14.22
CA HIS A 229 -1.60 -5.97 14.72
C HIS A 229 -0.60 -4.99 14.11
N VAL A 230 -1.08 -3.79 13.81
CA VAL A 230 -0.28 -2.68 13.26
C VAL A 230 -0.51 -1.41 14.08
N ASP A 231 0.49 -0.53 14.06
CA ASP A 231 0.27 0.88 14.35
C ASP A 231 0.11 1.63 13.02
N TRP A 232 -0.76 2.64 12.96
CA TRP A 232 -0.92 3.43 11.73
C TRP A 232 -1.25 4.90 12.00
N ALA A 233 -0.98 5.74 11.01
CA ALA A 233 -1.40 7.13 10.96
C ALA A 233 -1.54 7.58 9.49
N PHE A 234 -2.37 8.59 9.23
CA PHE A 234 -2.33 9.27 7.94
C PHE A 234 -0.95 9.91 7.72
N VAL A 235 -0.59 10.10 6.45
CA VAL A 235 0.60 10.83 6.03
C VAL A 235 0.29 11.61 4.75
N ASP A 236 0.86 12.79 4.61
CA ASP A 236 0.74 13.56 3.37
C ASP A 236 1.60 12.93 2.27
N GLU A 237 1.11 12.97 1.03
CA GLU A 237 1.83 12.41 -0.14
C GLU A 237 3.27 12.92 -0.25
N ALA A 238 3.49 14.20 0.07
CA ALA A 238 4.81 14.82 0.05
C ALA A 238 5.79 14.24 1.09
N ASP A 239 5.27 13.63 2.15
CA ASP A 239 6.05 13.01 3.23
C ASP A 239 6.17 11.49 3.07
N VAL A 240 5.56 10.90 2.04
CA VAL A 240 5.75 9.49 1.69
C VAL A 240 7.13 9.30 1.05
N PRO A 241 8.05 8.55 1.69
CA PRO A 241 9.39 8.34 1.14
C PRO A 241 9.36 7.41 -0.07
N ASP A 242 10.38 7.51 -0.92
CA ASP A 242 10.59 6.58 -2.02
C ASP A 242 10.66 5.12 -1.51
N GLY A 243 9.90 4.24 -2.14
CA GLY A 243 9.85 2.83 -1.79
C GLY A 243 9.14 1.98 -2.84
N PRO A 244 8.91 0.67 -2.58
CA PRO A 244 8.15 -0.17 -3.48
C PRO A 244 6.73 0.37 -3.76
N TRP A 245 6.10 1.00 -2.75
CA TRP A 245 4.77 1.61 -2.81
C TRP A 245 4.66 2.85 -3.72
N THR A 246 5.75 3.56 -4.01
CA THR A 246 5.71 4.72 -4.92
C THR A 246 6.02 4.38 -6.37
N LYS A 247 6.31 3.12 -6.70
CA LYS A 247 6.62 2.69 -8.08
C LYS A 247 5.44 2.81 -9.04
N LEU A 248 4.22 2.67 -8.51
CA LEU A 248 2.97 2.81 -9.23
C LEU A 248 1.96 3.40 -8.25
N VAL A 249 1.56 4.66 -8.49
CA VAL A 249 0.63 5.39 -7.63
C VAL A 249 -0.72 5.46 -8.33
N THR A 250 -1.80 5.12 -7.62
CA THR A 250 -3.16 5.31 -8.10
C THR A 250 -3.51 6.79 -8.04
N THR A 251 -4.03 7.32 -9.15
CA THR A 251 -4.48 8.72 -9.25
C THR A 251 -5.89 8.81 -9.85
N SER A 252 -6.56 7.69 -10.06
CA SER A 252 -7.95 7.64 -10.51
C SER A 252 -8.85 8.21 -9.41
N GLU A 253 -9.87 8.96 -9.81
CA GLU A 253 -10.91 9.43 -8.89
C GLU A 253 -12.01 8.36 -8.75
N VAL A 254 -13.03 8.64 -7.93
CA VAL A 254 -14.22 7.79 -7.79
C VAL A 254 -14.88 7.55 -9.16
N ARG A 255 -15.27 6.31 -9.48
CA ARG A 255 -15.89 5.94 -10.77
C ARG A 255 -16.80 4.72 -10.76
#